data_AF-A0A8G0LC37-F1
#
_entry.id   AF-A0A8G0LC37-F1
#
_cell.length_a   1.000
_cell.length_b   1.000
_cell.length_c   1.000
_cell.angle_alpha   90.00
_cell.angle_beta   90.00
_cell.angle_gamma   90.00
#
_symmetry.space_group_name_H-M   'P 1'
#
loop_
_entity.id
_entity.type
_entity.pdbx_description
1 polymer ?
#
loop_
_entity_poly.entity_id
_entity_poly.type
_entity_poly.pdbx_seq_one_letter_code
_entity_poly.pdbx_strand_id
1 'polypeptide(L)'
;MGPSAVTAEGFIRPERGGCDICGRETSRRCQACSLDWFCSQECQDQMSFDHLTLCSARSITSADKLWHYAVRDRIPQDLETREHFGFTRCRGWRDETHLLGLYQGLIRVLGIQAIQLDEWRERDILVSKIIEAFSELAENGRGTYFSWFLRNQHILNNLTSPLQPTDWQISSQFDAEWRRLEAEVRRRESAISIFGIFFYVLLYIVVFRIGITATANLIWGLLDFYLNTNLVWGLLSFGLFFYCMFIMGN
;
A
#
# COMPACT_ATOMS: atom_id res chain seq x y z
N MET A 1 -13.93 -22.62 24.41
CA MET A 1 -13.63 -23.43 25.62
C MET A 1 -12.50 -24.39 25.26
N GLY A 2 -11.25 -24.00 25.51
CA GLY A 2 -10.06 -24.85 25.33
C GLY A 2 -9.53 -25.29 26.70
N PRO A 3 -8.87 -26.45 26.81
CA PRO A 3 -8.55 -27.04 28.10
C PRO A 3 -7.34 -26.34 28.74
N SER A 4 -7.51 -25.87 29.98
CA SER A 4 -6.41 -25.40 30.81
C SER A 4 -5.53 -26.58 31.22
N ALA A 5 -4.24 -26.52 30.89
CA ALA A 5 -3.24 -27.47 31.36
C ALA A 5 -2.97 -27.25 32.85
N VAL A 6 -3.24 -28.26 33.68
CA VAL A 6 -2.99 -28.26 35.12
C VAL A 6 -1.65 -28.93 35.38
N THR A 7 -0.66 -28.18 35.85
CA THR A 7 0.60 -28.70 36.39
C THR A 7 0.51 -28.89 37.91
N ALA A 8 1.23 -29.88 38.45
CA ALA A 8 1.12 -30.43 39.80
C ALA A 8 1.63 -29.54 40.97
N GLU A 9 1.85 -28.26 40.72
CA GLU A 9 2.05 -27.23 41.75
C GLU A 9 1.12 -26.08 41.35
N GLY A 10 0.22 -25.66 42.24
CA GLY A 10 -0.95 -24.81 41.96
C GLY A 10 -0.68 -23.36 41.53
N PHE A 11 0.38 -23.12 40.76
CA PHE A 11 0.71 -21.85 40.15
C PHE A 11 0.16 -21.83 38.72
N ILE A 12 -1.07 -21.35 38.55
CA ILE A 12 -1.58 -21.00 37.21
C ILE A 12 -0.71 -19.85 36.72
N ARG A 13 0.20 -20.12 35.77
CA ARG A 13 0.88 -19.02 35.06
C ARG A 13 -0.21 -18.23 34.34
N PRO A 14 -0.32 -16.91 34.58
CA PRO A 14 -1.30 -16.11 33.86
C PRO A 14 -1.02 -16.25 32.36
N GLU A 15 -2.06 -16.46 31.56
CA GLU A 15 -1.92 -16.46 30.11
C GLU A 15 -1.28 -15.13 29.68
N ARG A 16 -0.28 -15.21 28.79
CA ARG A 16 0.47 -14.05 28.30
C ARG A 16 0.38 -14.00 26.79
N GLY A 17 0.32 -12.77 26.26
CA GLY A 17 0.37 -12.48 24.83
C GLY A 17 1.17 -11.21 24.56
N GLY A 18 1.43 -10.93 23.29
CA GLY A 18 2.03 -9.66 22.87
C GLY A 18 0.97 -8.58 22.77
N CYS A 19 1.26 -7.38 23.30
CA CYS A 19 0.42 -6.20 23.13
C CYS A 19 0.21 -5.89 21.64
N ASP A 20 -1.04 -5.72 21.21
CA ASP A 20 -1.37 -5.50 19.78
C ASP A 20 -0.73 -4.22 19.20
N ILE A 21 -0.48 -3.22 20.06
CA ILE A 21 0.05 -1.92 19.62
C ILE A 21 1.59 -1.86 19.66
N CYS A 22 2.23 -2.37 20.72
CA CYS A 22 3.68 -2.21 20.91
C CYS A 22 4.46 -3.53 20.98
N GLY A 23 3.80 -4.67 20.86
CA GLY A 23 4.42 -6.00 20.90
C GLY A 23 4.94 -6.46 22.26
N ARG A 24 4.96 -5.60 23.29
CA ARG A 24 5.44 -5.97 24.63
C ARG A 24 4.59 -7.08 25.23
N GLU A 25 5.26 -8.06 25.84
CA GLU A 25 4.58 -9.15 26.53
C GLU A 25 3.70 -8.61 27.67
N THR A 26 2.47 -9.10 27.75
CA THR A 26 1.51 -8.69 28.76
C THR A 26 0.56 -9.82 29.10
N SER A 27 0.06 -9.81 30.34
CA SER A 27 -1.07 -10.64 30.78
C SER A 27 -2.39 -9.86 30.82
N ARG A 28 -2.38 -8.58 30.45
CA ARG A 28 -3.56 -7.73 30.45
C ARG A 28 -4.29 -7.85 29.12
N ARG A 29 -5.60 -8.09 29.20
CA ARG A 29 -6.51 -8.11 28.06
C ARG A 29 -7.33 -6.84 27.96
N CYS A 30 -7.99 -6.66 26.81
CA CYS A 30 -9.00 -5.62 26.62
C CYS A 30 -10.03 -5.68 27.74
N GLN A 31 -10.24 -4.57 28.43
CA GLN A 31 -11.14 -4.51 29.58
C GLN A 31 -12.62 -4.72 29.21
N ALA A 32 -13.00 -4.46 27.95
CA ALA A 32 -14.39 -4.57 27.51
C ALA A 32 -14.75 -5.98 27.01
N CYS A 33 -13.91 -6.59 26.17
CA CYS A 33 -14.23 -7.88 25.52
C CYS A 33 -13.33 -9.04 25.93
N SER A 34 -12.18 -8.77 26.58
CA SER A 34 -11.18 -9.79 26.96
C SER A 34 -10.64 -10.67 25.82
N LEU A 35 -10.73 -10.20 24.56
CA LEU A 35 -10.24 -10.93 23.37
C LEU A 35 -8.74 -10.68 23.12
N ASP A 36 -8.35 -9.41 22.94
CA ASP A 36 -6.98 -9.02 22.58
C ASP A 36 -6.16 -8.52 23.78
N TRP A 37 -4.84 -8.45 23.58
CA TRP A 37 -3.84 -8.13 24.60
C TRP A 37 -3.38 -6.67 24.52
N PHE A 38 -3.36 -5.98 25.66
CA PHE A 38 -2.94 -4.58 25.75
C PHE A 38 -2.13 -4.35 27.02
N CYS A 39 -0.90 -3.83 26.89
CA CYS A 39 -0.02 -3.66 28.04
C CYS A 39 -0.43 -2.50 28.96
N SER A 40 -1.19 -1.53 28.46
CA SER A 40 -1.61 -0.32 29.18
C SER A 40 -2.95 0.19 28.66
N GLN A 41 -3.56 1.14 29.38
CA GLN A 41 -4.77 1.81 28.90
C GLN A 41 -4.48 2.60 27.63
N GLU A 42 -3.34 3.29 27.57
CA GLU A 42 -2.88 4.02 26.39
C GLU A 42 -2.80 3.15 25.13
N CYS A 43 -2.26 1.92 25.24
CA CYS A 43 -2.28 0.99 24.11
C CYS A 43 -3.70 0.50 23.80
N GLN A 44 -4.55 0.30 24.81
CA GLN A 44 -5.94 -0.08 24.60
C GLN A 44 -6.70 1.04 23.87
N ASP A 45 -6.47 2.31 24.19
CA ASP A 45 -7.14 3.43 23.53
C ASP A 45 -6.74 3.52 22.04
N GLN A 46 -5.52 3.12 21.70
CA GLN A 46 -4.99 3.01 20.33
C GLN A 46 -5.41 1.73 19.59
N MET A 47 -6.38 0.97 20.11
CA MET A 47 -6.85 -0.26 19.48
C MET A 47 -7.23 -0.09 18.01
N SER A 48 -6.97 -1.14 17.23
CA SER A 48 -7.25 -1.14 15.79
C SER A 48 -8.75 -1.05 15.49
N PHE A 49 -9.08 -0.53 14.30
CA PHE A 49 -10.45 -0.52 13.79
C PHE A 49 -11.05 -1.93 13.79
N ASP A 50 -10.27 -2.94 13.41
CA ASP A 50 -10.74 -4.32 13.31
C ASP A 50 -11.17 -4.85 14.69
N HIS A 51 -10.42 -4.52 15.76
CA HIS A 51 -10.85 -4.81 17.14
C HIS A 51 -12.13 -4.06 17.53
N LEU A 52 -12.22 -2.76 17.22
CA LEU A 52 -13.39 -1.93 17.55
C LEU A 52 -14.68 -2.46 16.92
N THR A 53 -14.63 -3.09 15.74
CA THR A 53 -15.84 -3.69 15.14
C THR A 53 -16.41 -4.85 15.95
N LEU A 54 -15.61 -5.49 16.80
CA LEU A 54 -15.98 -6.62 17.65
C LEU A 54 -16.03 -6.25 19.14
N CYS A 55 -15.73 -5.00 19.48
CA CYS A 55 -15.51 -4.56 20.85
C CYS A 55 -16.29 -3.29 21.16
N SER A 56 -16.90 -3.22 22.34
CA SER A 56 -17.65 -2.06 22.83
C SER A 56 -16.84 -1.15 23.75
N ALA A 57 -15.50 -1.18 23.66
CA ALA A 57 -14.64 -0.36 24.53
C ALA A 57 -14.83 1.15 24.30
N ARG A 58 -15.07 1.56 23.05
CA ARG A 58 -15.48 2.91 22.67
C ARG A 58 -16.27 2.88 21.36
N SER A 59 -16.98 3.97 21.06
CA SER A 59 -17.65 4.13 19.77
C SER A 59 -16.64 4.28 18.62
N ILE A 60 -16.99 3.73 17.47
CA ILE A 60 -16.27 3.92 16.20
C ILE A 60 -16.60 5.31 15.66
N THR A 61 -15.57 6.13 15.44
CA THR A 61 -15.70 7.48 14.90
C THR A 61 -15.44 7.49 13.39
N SER A 62 -15.79 8.59 12.71
CA SER A 62 -15.41 8.76 11.29
C SER A 62 -13.90 8.78 11.09
N ALA A 63 -13.12 9.21 12.09
CA ALA A 63 -11.67 9.19 12.01
C ALA A 63 -11.11 7.76 12.02
N ASP A 64 -11.70 6.86 12.81
CA ASP A 64 -11.33 5.43 12.81
C ASP A 64 -11.57 4.80 11.44
N LYS A 65 -12.71 5.12 10.81
CA LYS A 65 -13.04 4.67 9.45
C LYS A 65 -12.04 5.23 8.44
N LEU A 66 -11.75 6.54 8.47
CA LEU A 66 -10.76 7.15 7.59
C LEU A 66 -9.39 6.49 7.74
N TRP A 67 -8.95 6.26 8.98
CA TRP A 67 -7.68 5.60 9.27
C TRP A 67 -7.62 4.22 8.62
N HIS A 68 -8.69 3.42 8.80
CA HIS A 68 -8.82 2.09 8.19
C HIS A 68 -8.74 2.13 6.66
N TYR A 69 -9.44 3.09 6.02
CA TYR A 69 -9.42 3.29 4.57
C TYR A 69 -8.05 3.73 4.05
N ALA A 70 -7.41 4.69 4.72
CA ALA A 70 -6.10 5.22 4.36
C ALA A 70 -5.00 4.15 4.44
N VAL A 71 -5.00 3.33 5.50
CA VAL A 71 -4.05 2.21 5.63
C VAL A 71 -4.27 1.14 4.56
N ARG A 72 -5.48 0.99 4.03
CA ARG A 72 -5.79 0.04 2.94
C ARG A 72 -5.74 0.65 1.53
N ASP A 73 -5.32 1.92 1.41
CA ASP A 73 -5.26 2.65 0.14
C ASP A 73 -6.60 2.65 -0.61
N ARG A 74 -7.68 2.98 0.11
CA ARG A 74 -9.04 3.03 -0.43
C ARG A 74 -9.68 4.38 -0.14
N ILE A 75 -10.43 4.90 -1.10
CA ILE A 75 -11.26 6.10 -0.89
C ILE A 75 -12.45 5.72 0.00
N PRO A 76 -12.74 6.47 1.08
CA PRO A 76 -13.90 6.24 1.93
C PRO A 76 -15.19 6.23 1.14
N GLN A 77 -16.07 5.28 1.45
CA GLN A 77 -17.37 5.11 0.78
C GLN A 77 -18.54 5.61 1.64
N ASP A 78 -18.37 5.67 2.96
CA ASP A 78 -19.43 6.14 3.85
C ASP A 78 -19.52 7.67 3.85
N LEU A 79 -20.74 8.17 3.74
CA LEU A 79 -21.01 9.60 3.56
C LEU A 79 -20.47 10.44 4.72
N GLU A 80 -20.67 9.99 5.96
CA GLU A 80 -20.21 10.68 7.17
C GLU A 80 -18.70 10.93 7.16
N THR A 81 -17.88 9.90 6.92
CA THR A 81 -16.42 10.06 6.83
C THR A 81 -16.03 10.97 5.68
N ARG A 82 -16.71 10.83 4.53
CA ARG A 82 -16.44 11.66 3.35
C ARG A 82 -16.74 13.14 3.62
N GLU A 83 -17.79 13.46 4.37
CA GLU A 83 -18.16 14.83 4.71
C GLU A 83 -17.23 15.45 5.76
N HIS A 84 -16.97 14.71 6.85
CA HIS A 84 -16.13 15.18 7.95
C HIS A 84 -14.70 15.49 7.50
N PHE A 85 -14.16 14.70 6.55
CA PHE A 85 -12.79 14.83 6.07
C PHE A 85 -12.68 15.40 4.65
N GLY A 86 -13.75 16.00 4.13
CA GLY A 86 -13.71 16.83 2.92
C GLY A 86 -13.66 16.11 1.58
N PHE A 87 -13.78 14.79 1.53
CA PHE A 87 -13.89 14.05 0.27
C PHE A 87 -15.14 14.44 -0.53
N THR A 88 -16.24 14.86 0.11
CA THR A 88 -17.42 15.38 -0.61
C THR A 88 -17.17 16.74 -1.28
N ARG A 89 -16.12 17.47 -0.88
CA ARG A 89 -15.76 18.78 -1.41
C ARG A 89 -14.70 18.71 -2.53
N CYS A 90 -14.20 17.52 -2.82
CA CYS A 90 -13.29 17.25 -3.95
C CYS A 90 -14.02 17.42 -5.30
N ARG A 91 -13.35 17.98 -6.32
CA ARG A 91 -13.96 18.20 -7.65
C ARG A 91 -13.97 16.96 -8.53
N GLY A 92 -13.29 15.89 -8.10
CA GLY A 92 -13.26 14.61 -8.78
C GLY A 92 -12.22 13.66 -8.20
N TRP A 93 -12.10 12.49 -8.81
CA TRP A 93 -11.27 11.37 -8.32
C TRP A 93 -9.80 11.74 -8.05
N ARG A 94 -9.24 12.69 -8.80
CA ARG A 94 -7.86 13.14 -8.62
C ARG A 94 -7.68 13.86 -7.29
N ASP A 95 -8.60 14.76 -6.94
CA ASP A 95 -8.56 15.48 -5.66
C ASP A 95 -8.76 14.51 -4.51
N GLU A 96 -9.68 13.55 -4.65
CA GLU A 96 -9.90 12.51 -3.64
C GLU A 96 -8.65 11.66 -3.40
N THR A 97 -7.93 11.29 -4.46
CA THR A 97 -6.69 10.51 -4.37
C THR A 97 -5.58 11.34 -3.69
N HIS A 98 -5.47 12.63 -3.99
CA HIS A 98 -4.48 13.50 -3.33
C HIS A 98 -4.81 13.71 -1.86
N LEU A 99 -6.09 13.87 -1.53
CA LEU A 99 -6.56 14.00 -0.16
C LEU A 99 -6.32 12.70 0.64
N LEU A 100 -6.56 11.54 0.03
CA LEU A 100 -6.21 10.25 0.64
C LEU A 100 -4.71 10.15 0.89
N GLY A 101 -3.87 10.53 -0.09
CA GLY A 101 -2.42 10.55 0.05
C GLY A 101 -1.92 11.47 1.17
N LEU A 102 -2.59 12.61 1.38
CA LEU A 102 -2.32 13.50 2.52
C LEU A 102 -2.58 12.78 3.86
N TYR A 103 -3.75 12.15 4.01
CA TYR A 103 -4.09 11.41 5.23
C TYR A 103 -3.18 10.19 5.45
N GLN A 104 -2.76 9.51 4.38
CA GLN A 104 -1.76 8.45 4.46
C GLN A 104 -0.41 8.98 4.97
N GLY A 105 0.01 10.17 4.54
CA GLY A 105 1.20 10.82 5.08
C GLY A 105 1.10 11.06 6.58
N LEU A 106 -0.02 11.61 7.06
CA LEU A 106 -0.26 11.82 8.50
C LEU A 106 -0.19 10.50 9.29
N ILE A 107 -0.84 9.47 8.79
CA ILE A 107 -0.97 8.20 9.51
C ILE A 107 0.32 7.38 9.47
N ARG A 108 0.90 7.21 8.28
CA ARG A 108 2.02 6.25 8.08
C ARG A 108 3.39 6.89 8.30
N VAL A 109 3.55 8.17 7.96
CA VAL A 109 4.85 8.87 8.07
C VAL A 109 4.95 9.58 9.41
N LEU A 110 3.89 10.27 9.81
CA LEU A 110 3.87 11.07 11.04
C LEU A 110 3.27 10.33 12.24
N GLY A 111 2.74 9.11 12.04
CA GLY A 111 2.24 8.27 13.14
C GLY A 111 1.00 8.81 13.85
N ILE A 112 0.23 9.69 13.19
CA ILE A 112 -0.97 10.27 13.79
C ILE A 112 -2.06 9.21 13.90
N GLN A 113 -2.58 9.05 15.12
CA GLN A 113 -3.63 8.08 15.43
C GLN A 113 -5.03 8.59 15.09
N ALA A 114 -5.97 7.66 14.89
CA ALA A 114 -7.37 7.99 14.59
C ALA A 114 -8.01 8.89 15.66
N ILE A 115 -7.73 8.66 16.95
CA ILE A 115 -8.21 9.50 18.05
C ILE A 115 -7.72 10.95 17.89
N GLN A 116 -6.43 11.15 17.57
CA GLN A 116 -5.88 12.48 17.38
C GLN A 116 -6.50 13.20 16.17
N LEU A 117 -6.72 12.47 15.06
CA LEU A 117 -7.43 13.03 13.90
C LEU A 117 -8.86 13.43 14.25
N ASP A 118 -9.56 12.64 15.05
CA ASP A 118 -10.92 12.95 15.48
C ASP A 118 -10.94 14.20 16.36
N GLU A 119 -10.04 14.30 17.34
CA GLU A 119 -9.90 15.48 18.19
C GLU A 119 -9.61 16.75 17.38
N TRP A 120 -8.72 16.67 16.38
CA TRP A 120 -8.40 17.82 15.52
C TRP A 120 -9.60 18.28 14.71
N ARG A 121 -10.41 17.33 14.24
CA ARG A 121 -11.64 17.59 13.50
C ARG A 121 -12.72 18.18 14.41
N GLU A 122 -12.97 17.59 15.57
CA GLU A 122 -13.99 18.06 16.52
C GLU A 122 -13.70 19.48 17.04
N ARG A 123 -12.42 19.84 17.16
CA ARG A 123 -11.98 21.17 17.59
C ARG A 123 -11.86 22.19 16.46
N ASP A 124 -12.17 21.81 15.22
CA ASP A 124 -12.01 22.64 14.01
C ASP A 124 -10.58 23.20 13.82
N ILE A 125 -9.58 22.43 14.23
CA ILE A 125 -8.14 22.78 14.09
C ILE A 125 -7.40 21.86 13.12
N LEU A 126 -8.14 21.03 12.37
CA LEU A 126 -7.60 20.02 11.47
C LEU A 126 -6.59 20.60 10.47
N VAL A 127 -6.93 21.69 9.78
CA VAL A 127 -6.03 22.32 8.81
C VAL A 127 -4.75 22.83 9.45
N SER A 128 -4.85 23.53 10.58
CA SER A 128 -3.68 24.04 11.30
C SER A 128 -2.76 22.91 11.75
N LYS A 129 -3.32 21.82 12.29
CA LYS A 129 -2.54 20.68 12.78
C LYS A 129 -1.88 19.88 11.66
N ILE A 130 -2.51 19.78 10.49
CA ILE A 130 -1.88 19.20 9.30
C ILE A 130 -0.68 20.06 8.88
N ILE A 131 -0.83 21.38 8.81
CA ILE A 131 0.26 22.29 8.44
C ILE A 131 1.41 22.16 9.44
N GLU A 132 1.12 22.19 10.73
CA GLU A 132 2.11 22.02 11.81
C GLU A 132 2.87 20.70 11.66
N ALA A 133 2.16 19.57 11.56
CA ALA A 133 2.78 18.25 11.53
C ALA A 133 3.69 18.03 10.30
N PHE A 134 3.30 18.53 9.12
CA PHE A 134 4.16 18.44 7.94
C PHE A 134 5.28 19.50 7.92
N SER A 135 5.12 20.63 8.61
CA SER A 135 6.14 21.67 8.65
C SER A 135 7.37 21.25 9.46
N GLU A 136 7.19 20.35 10.43
CA GLU A 136 8.29 19.74 11.20
C GLU A 136 9.22 18.86 10.35
N LEU A 137 8.73 18.35 9.20
CA LEU A 137 9.56 17.61 8.27
C LEU A 137 10.46 18.55 7.46
N ALA A 138 11.66 18.05 7.14
CA ALA A 138 12.54 18.67 6.15
C ALA A 138 11.80 18.82 4.81
N GLU A 139 12.10 19.87 4.04
CA GLU A 139 11.34 20.23 2.83
C GLU A 139 11.21 19.08 1.83
N ASN A 140 12.27 18.28 1.66
CA ASN A 140 12.29 17.11 0.80
C ASN A 140 11.42 15.94 1.30
N GLY A 141 11.07 15.91 2.59
CA GLY A 141 10.26 14.87 3.22
C GLY A 141 8.76 15.19 3.28
N ARG A 142 8.34 16.42 2.93
CA ARG A 142 6.93 16.84 3.05
C ARG A 142 6.00 16.19 2.04
N GLY A 143 6.55 15.70 0.93
CA GLY A 143 5.80 14.99 -0.10
C GLY A 143 4.89 15.90 -0.94
N THR A 144 4.41 15.34 -2.04
CA THR A 144 3.66 16.09 -3.06
C THR A 144 2.22 16.36 -2.65
N TYR A 145 1.62 15.48 -1.83
CA TYR A 145 0.27 15.61 -1.30
C TYR A 145 0.12 16.82 -0.36
N PHE A 146 1.13 17.10 0.48
CA PHE A 146 1.12 18.28 1.34
C PHE A 146 1.16 19.58 0.54
N SER A 147 2.02 19.65 -0.48
CA SER A 147 2.08 20.81 -1.39
C SER A 147 0.76 21.02 -2.15
N TRP A 148 0.10 19.94 -2.58
CA TRP A 148 -1.25 20.02 -3.14
C TRP A 148 -2.26 20.54 -2.12
N PHE A 149 -2.20 20.06 -0.88
CA PHE A 149 -3.10 20.47 0.19
C PHE A 149 -3.01 21.97 0.50
N LEU A 150 -1.80 22.55 0.53
CA LEU A 150 -1.62 23.99 0.78
C LEU A 150 -2.38 24.87 -0.23
N ARG A 151 -2.54 24.42 -1.49
CA ARG A 151 -3.34 25.09 -2.53
C ARG A 151 -4.84 24.80 -2.44
N ASN A 152 -5.20 23.71 -1.76
CA ASN A 152 -6.56 23.18 -1.71
C ASN A 152 -7.13 23.16 -0.28
N GLN A 153 -6.65 24.04 0.60
CA GLN A 153 -7.12 24.13 1.99
C GLN A 153 -8.63 24.36 2.10
N HIS A 154 -9.24 25.00 1.08
CA HIS A 154 -10.70 25.17 0.98
C HIS A 154 -11.49 23.85 0.99
N ILE A 155 -10.85 22.71 0.71
CA ILE A 155 -11.47 21.37 0.82
C ILE A 155 -11.66 20.99 2.30
N LEU A 156 -10.82 21.47 3.21
CA LEU A 156 -10.91 21.15 4.64
C LEU A 156 -11.38 22.33 5.51
N ASN A 157 -11.25 23.57 5.03
CA ASN A 157 -11.80 24.74 5.71
C ASN A 157 -13.32 24.78 5.52
N ASN A 158 -14.08 24.48 6.57
CA ASN A 158 -15.52 24.76 6.61
C ASN A 158 -15.83 26.27 6.72
N LEU A 159 -14.80 27.11 6.89
CA LEU A 159 -14.92 28.56 7.01
C LEU A 159 -14.49 29.26 5.72
N THR A 160 -15.40 30.06 5.20
CA THR A 160 -15.18 31.13 4.24
C THR A 160 -14.15 32.12 4.80
N SER A 161 -12.86 31.88 4.58
CA SER A 161 -11.80 32.88 4.85
C SER A 161 -11.02 33.11 3.56
N PRO A 162 -10.98 34.33 3.01
CA PRO A 162 -10.22 34.62 1.81
C PRO A 162 -8.73 34.38 2.08
N LEU A 163 -8.10 33.57 1.23
CA LEU A 163 -6.66 33.37 1.20
C LEU A 163 -5.93 34.71 1.29
N GLN A 164 -4.95 34.82 2.19
CA GLN A 164 -4.12 36.02 2.29
C GLN A 164 -3.29 36.18 1.00
N PRO A 165 -3.14 37.41 0.45
CA PRO A 165 -2.44 37.65 -0.82
C PRO A 165 -0.95 37.29 -0.87
N THR A 166 -0.35 36.78 0.20
CA THR A 166 1.05 36.31 0.18
C THR A 166 1.20 34.85 -0.25
N ASP A 167 0.12 34.07 -0.22
CA ASP A 167 0.17 32.62 -0.49
C ASP A 167 0.16 32.28 -1.99
N TRP A 168 -0.33 33.18 -2.85
CA TRP A 168 -0.40 32.92 -4.30
C TRP A 168 0.97 32.97 -4.99
N GLN A 169 1.90 33.80 -4.51
CA GLN A 169 3.24 33.89 -5.11
C GLN A 169 4.01 32.60 -4.88
N ILE A 170 3.93 32.06 -3.66
CA ILE A 170 4.48 30.75 -3.31
C ILE A 170 3.79 29.65 -4.15
N SER A 171 2.45 29.64 -4.24
CA SER A 171 1.72 28.69 -5.09
C SER A 171 2.20 28.73 -6.54
N SER A 172 2.38 29.91 -7.13
CA SER A 172 2.73 30.07 -8.55
C SER A 172 4.14 29.58 -8.90
N GLN A 173 5.13 29.78 -8.03
CA GLN A 173 6.49 29.25 -8.20
C GLN A 173 6.51 27.73 -8.06
N PHE A 174 5.81 27.19 -7.06
CA PHE A 174 5.66 25.75 -6.87
C PHE A 174 4.90 25.09 -8.03
N ASP A 175 3.91 25.74 -8.64
CA ASP A 175 3.14 25.23 -9.79
C ASP A 175 4.01 25.03 -11.05
N ALA A 176 5.00 25.90 -11.25
CA ALA A 176 5.95 25.81 -12.37
C ALA A 176 7.00 24.71 -12.15
N GLU A 177 7.39 24.46 -10.89
CA GLU A 177 8.25 23.34 -10.51
C GLU A 177 7.50 22.01 -10.56
N TRP A 178 6.23 21.99 -10.13
CA TRP A 178 5.36 20.81 -10.15
C TRP A 178 5.10 20.30 -11.56
N ARG A 179 4.75 21.19 -12.50
CA ARG A 179 4.61 20.81 -13.93
C ARG A 179 5.90 20.21 -14.50
N ARG A 180 7.07 20.65 -14.01
CA ARG A 180 8.37 20.06 -14.39
C ARG A 180 8.57 18.68 -13.77
N LEU A 181 8.26 18.49 -12.49
CA LEU A 181 8.38 17.20 -11.80
C LEU A 181 7.36 16.18 -12.31
N GLU A 182 6.11 16.55 -12.54
CA GLU A 182 5.11 15.67 -13.17
C GLU A 182 5.53 15.27 -14.59
N ALA A 183 6.09 16.20 -15.36
CA ALA A 183 6.62 15.89 -16.69
C ALA A 183 7.85 14.97 -16.61
N GLU A 184 8.66 15.06 -15.56
CA GLU A 184 9.79 14.15 -15.30
C GLU A 184 9.32 12.75 -14.87
N VAL A 185 8.39 12.66 -13.91
CA VAL A 185 7.81 11.39 -13.44
C VAL A 185 7.07 10.70 -14.58
N ARG A 186 6.20 11.42 -15.32
CA ARG A 186 5.51 10.87 -16.50
C ARG A 186 6.50 10.38 -17.55
N ARG A 187 7.62 11.09 -17.77
CA ARG A 187 8.69 10.63 -18.67
C ARG A 187 9.35 9.35 -18.15
N ARG A 188 9.62 9.25 -16.85
CA ARG A 188 10.19 8.05 -16.21
C ARG A 188 9.24 6.86 -16.26
N GLU A 189 7.96 7.05 -15.98
CA GLU A 189 6.93 6.01 -16.06
C GLU A 189 6.74 5.54 -17.51
N SER A 190 6.74 6.48 -18.47
CA SER A 190 6.70 6.14 -19.89
C SER A 190 7.93 5.33 -20.30
N ALA A 191 9.12 5.70 -19.81
CA ALA A 191 10.33 4.94 -20.05
C ALA A 191 10.25 3.52 -19.46
N ILE A 192 9.83 3.37 -18.19
CA ILE A 192 9.67 2.06 -17.55
C ILE A 192 8.66 1.18 -18.32
N SER A 193 7.54 1.76 -18.76
CA SER A 193 6.56 1.06 -19.58
C SER A 193 7.12 0.65 -20.94
N ILE A 194 7.87 1.52 -21.62
CA ILE A 194 8.50 1.22 -22.91
C ILE A 194 9.58 0.14 -22.76
N PHE A 195 10.41 0.21 -21.71
CA PHE A 195 11.40 -0.81 -21.40
C PHE A 195 10.75 -2.16 -21.09
N GLY A 196 9.64 -2.18 -20.34
CA GLY A 196 8.86 -3.38 -20.08
C GLY A 196 8.29 -4.02 -21.35
N ILE A 197 7.72 -3.20 -22.24
CA ILE A 197 7.21 -3.66 -23.55
C ILE A 197 8.36 -4.20 -24.42
N PHE A 198 9.49 -3.50 -24.48
CA PHE A 198 10.65 -3.92 -25.26
C PHE A 198 11.22 -5.25 -24.76
N PHE A 199 11.35 -5.40 -23.44
CA PHE A 199 11.80 -6.65 -22.81
C PHE A 199 10.83 -7.81 -23.11
N TYR A 200 9.52 -7.57 -23.01
CA TYR A 200 8.49 -8.56 -23.33
C TYR A 200 8.56 -9.02 -24.80
N VAL A 201 8.71 -8.09 -25.74
CA VAL A 201 8.86 -8.40 -27.17
C VAL A 201 10.15 -9.16 -27.45
N LEU A 202 11.27 -8.79 -26.82
CA LEU A 202 12.55 -9.49 -26.96
C LEU A 202 12.45 -10.93 -26.46
N LEU A 203 11.85 -11.13 -25.28
CA LEU A 203 11.60 -12.46 -24.71
C LEU A 203 10.75 -13.31 -25.66
N TYR A 204 9.67 -12.73 -26.21
CA TYR A 204 8.81 -13.41 -27.17
C TYR A 204 9.56 -13.83 -28.43
N ILE A 205 10.41 -12.97 -29.00
CA ILE A 205 11.23 -13.29 -30.18
C ILE A 205 12.20 -14.44 -29.89
N VAL A 206 12.86 -14.43 -28.72
CA VAL A 206 13.79 -15.50 -28.32
C VAL A 206 13.06 -16.83 -28.18
N VAL A 207 11.94 -16.85 -27.45
CA VAL A 207 11.13 -18.07 -27.28
C VAL A 207 10.59 -18.57 -28.62
N PHE A 208 10.12 -17.68 -29.49
CA PHE A 208 9.62 -18.02 -30.82
C PHE A 208 10.74 -18.58 -31.73
N ARG A 209 11.94 -17.99 -31.70
CA ARG A 209 13.13 -18.50 -32.42
C ARG A 209 13.51 -19.89 -31.94
N ILE A 210 13.53 -20.12 -30.63
CA ILE A 210 13.81 -21.44 -30.04
C ILE A 210 12.72 -22.45 -30.46
N GLY A 211 11.46 -22.04 -30.48
CA GLY A 211 10.35 -22.87 -30.96
C GLY A 211 10.48 -23.26 -32.44
N ILE A 212 10.87 -22.32 -33.31
CA ILE A 212 11.10 -22.58 -34.74
C ILE A 212 12.28 -23.53 -34.94
N THR A 213 13.40 -23.33 -34.24
CA THR A 213 14.57 -24.21 -34.41
C THR A 213 14.29 -25.62 -33.89
N ALA A 214 13.57 -25.76 -32.77
CA ALA A 214 13.15 -27.04 -32.25
C ALA A 214 12.23 -27.80 -33.22
N THR A 215 11.24 -27.12 -33.80
CA THR A 215 10.32 -27.73 -34.78
C THR A 215 11.04 -28.08 -36.09
N ALA A 216 11.91 -27.21 -36.58
CA ALA A 216 12.72 -27.49 -37.78
C ALA A 216 13.63 -28.71 -37.59
N ASN A 217 14.28 -28.83 -36.43
CA ASN A 217 15.13 -29.98 -36.10
C ASN A 217 14.32 -31.27 -35.97
N LEU A 218 13.11 -31.21 -35.37
CA LEU A 218 12.22 -32.36 -35.27
C LEU A 218 11.76 -32.83 -36.66
N ILE A 219 11.37 -31.89 -37.54
CA ILE A 219 10.96 -32.19 -38.91
C ILE A 219 12.13 -32.81 -39.69
N TRP A 220 13.34 -32.24 -39.60
CA TRP A 220 14.52 -32.82 -40.23
C TRP A 220 14.84 -34.22 -39.70
N GLY A 221 14.76 -34.45 -38.39
CA GLY A 221 14.96 -35.78 -37.79
C GLY A 221 13.91 -36.80 -38.23
N LEU A 222 12.64 -36.39 -38.37
CA LEU A 222 11.57 -37.24 -38.88
C LEU A 222 11.72 -37.51 -40.39
N LEU A 223 12.17 -36.52 -41.16
CA LEU A 223 12.42 -36.66 -42.59
C LEU A 223 13.59 -37.61 -42.84
N ASP A 224 14.69 -37.47 -42.08
CA ASP A 224 15.83 -38.39 -42.11
C ASP A 224 15.41 -39.80 -41.71
N PHE A 225 14.59 -39.96 -40.66
CA PHE A 225 14.05 -41.27 -40.28
C PHE A 225 13.18 -41.90 -41.39
N TYR A 226 12.37 -41.09 -42.06
CA TYR A 226 11.46 -41.56 -43.11
C TYR A 226 12.19 -41.91 -44.41
N LEU A 227 13.19 -41.12 -44.79
CA LEU A 227 13.96 -41.31 -46.03
C LEU A 227 15.07 -42.35 -45.87
N ASN A 228 15.60 -42.53 -44.66
CA ASN A 228 16.68 -43.47 -44.36
C ASN A 228 16.10 -44.69 -43.63
N THR A 229 15.63 -45.68 -44.39
CA THR A 229 14.92 -46.90 -43.94
C THR A 229 15.76 -47.88 -43.09
N ASN A 230 16.84 -47.44 -42.44
CA ASN A 230 17.60 -48.22 -41.47
C ASN A 230 17.24 -47.80 -40.04
N LEU A 231 16.24 -48.49 -39.47
CA LEU A 231 15.66 -48.28 -38.14
C LEU A 231 16.70 -48.16 -36.98
N VAL A 232 17.89 -48.75 -37.16
CA VAL A 232 18.98 -48.77 -36.18
C VAL A 232 19.70 -47.42 -36.05
N TRP A 233 19.86 -46.67 -37.14
CA TRP A 233 20.53 -45.36 -37.10
C TRP A 233 19.62 -44.24 -36.63
N GLY A 234 18.31 -44.35 -36.91
CA GLY A 234 17.31 -43.40 -36.41
C GLY A 234 17.22 -43.34 -34.88
N LEU A 235 17.29 -44.50 -34.22
CA LEU A 235 17.21 -44.59 -32.75
C LEU A 235 18.47 -44.03 -32.06
N LEU A 236 19.66 -44.19 -32.66
CA LEU A 236 20.90 -43.61 -32.15
C LEU A 236 20.92 -42.08 -32.27
N SER A 237 20.43 -41.52 -33.38
CA SER A 237 20.34 -40.08 -33.57
C SER A 237 19.30 -39.43 -32.65
N PHE A 238 18.15 -40.09 -32.43
CA PHE A 238 17.13 -39.60 -31.50
C PHE A 238 17.63 -39.59 -30.04
N GLY A 239 18.35 -40.65 -29.61
CA GLY A 239 18.95 -40.71 -28.28
C GLY A 239 20.00 -39.62 -28.03
N LEU A 240 20.84 -39.33 -29.02
CA LEU A 240 21.85 -38.27 -28.92
C LEU A 240 21.22 -36.87 -28.85
N PHE A 241 20.11 -36.65 -29.55
CA PHE A 241 19.36 -35.38 -29.51
C PHE A 241 18.80 -35.09 -28.10
N PHE A 242 18.18 -36.09 -27.46
CA PHE A 242 17.66 -35.93 -26.08
C PHE A 242 18.78 -35.77 -25.05
N TYR A 243 19.92 -36.45 -25.23
CA TYR A 243 21.08 -36.29 -24.37
C TYR A 243 21.66 -34.86 -24.43
N CYS A 244 21.76 -34.27 -25.63
CA CYS A 244 22.20 -32.87 -25.79
C CYS A 244 21.20 -31.86 -25.21
N MET A 245 19.90 -32.12 -25.33
CA MET A 245 18.86 -31.30 -24.70
C MET A 245 18.94 -31.34 -23.16
N PHE A 246 19.34 -32.46 -22.57
CA PHE A 246 19.49 -32.60 -21.12
C PHE A 246 20.74 -31.88 -20.57
N ILE A 247 21.81 -31.77 -21.35
CA ILE A 247 23.04 -31.05 -20.96
C ILE A 247 22.91 -29.53 -21.08
N MET A 248 22.08 -29.01 -22.00
CA MET A 248 21.86 -27.56 -22.12
C MET A 248 20.80 -27.00 -21.16
N GLY A 249 20.16 -27.86 -20.35
CA GLY A 249 19.10 -27.50 -19.41
C GLY A 249 19.51 -27.44 -17.93
N ASN A 250 20.77 -27.74 -17.59
CA ASN A 250 21.38 -27.56 -16.26
C ASN A 250 22.50 -26.53 -16.35
#